data_AF-A0A0S8AUE5-F1
#
_entry.id   AF-A0A0S8AUE5-F1
#
_cell.length_a   1.000
_cell.length_b   1.000
_cell.length_c   1.000
_cell.angle_alpha   90.00
_cell.angle_beta   90.00
_cell.angle_gamma   90.00
#
_symmetry.space_group_name_H-M   'P 1'
#
loop_
_entity.id
_entity.type
_entity.pdbx_description
1 polymer ?
#
loop_
_entity_poly.entity_id
_entity_poly.type
_entity_poly.pdbx_seq_one_letter_code
_entity_poly.pdbx_strand_id
1 'polypeptide(L)'
;MIDIREYEIVLQKLEGQYFIKDLTAVPDLTSWARENNQDLSEPYNPMKLVANTDNPLSMMVQQQIKDEQLNDVIKNLSIRWAVHDTVTDIDRKLNSIKIKLIFCYPKERARTMKNIGGDEQGEDQRVIEEMESLGFFKE
;
A
#
# COMPACT_ATOMS: atom_id res chain seq x y z
N MET A 1 7.26 -5.25 15.54
CA MET A 1 5.88 -4.73 15.46
C MET A 1 6.00 -3.27 15.10
N ILE A 2 5.25 -2.84 14.09
CA ILE A 2 5.33 -1.51 13.49
C ILE A 2 4.11 -0.72 13.95
N ASP A 3 4.31 0.41 14.62
CA ASP A 3 3.24 1.33 14.99
C ASP A 3 3.06 2.38 13.88
N ILE A 4 1.87 2.44 13.30
CA ILE A 4 1.61 3.35 12.17
C ILE A 4 1.79 4.83 12.54
N ARG A 5 1.66 5.18 13.83
CA ARG A 5 1.82 6.56 14.32
C ARG A 5 3.24 7.09 14.10
N GLU A 6 4.23 6.21 14.04
CA GLU A 6 5.61 6.59 13.71
C GLU A 6 5.77 7.04 12.24
N TYR A 7 4.81 6.69 11.38
CA TYR A 7 4.83 6.94 9.94
C TYR A 7 3.70 7.88 9.47
N GLU A 8 2.88 8.39 10.39
CA GLU A 8 1.68 9.19 10.10
C GLU A 8 2.01 10.40 9.20
N ILE A 9 3.07 11.15 9.52
CA ILE A 9 3.50 12.31 8.74
C ILE A 9 3.85 11.92 7.30
N VAL A 10 4.46 10.75 7.10
CA VAL A 10 4.84 10.28 5.76
C VAL A 10 3.60 9.90 4.98
N LEU A 11 2.64 9.22 5.60
CA LEU A 11 1.42 8.77 4.94
C LEU A 11 0.44 9.92 4.66
N GLN A 12 0.36 10.92 5.55
CA GLN A 12 -0.41 12.15 5.32
C GLN A 12 0.11 12.94 4.12
N LYS A 13 1.42 12.92 3.84
CA LYS A 13 1.95 13.52 2.60
C LYS A 13 1.42 12.85 1.34
N LEU A 14 1.03 11.57 1.42
CA LEU A 14 0.47 10.83 0.30
C LEU A 14 -1.01 11.21 0.05
N GLU A 15 -1.76 11.60 1.08
CA GLU A 15 -3.16 12.07 0.94
C GLU A 15 -3.30 13.14 -0.16
N GLY A 16 -2.45 14.17 -0.08
CA GLY A 16 -2.42 15.26 -1.05
C GLY A 16 -1.95 14.84 -2.44
N GLN A 17 -1.03 13.88 -2.55
CA GLN A 17 -0.52 13.40 -3.84
C GLN A 17 -1.55 12.53 -4.57
N TYR A 18 -2.36 11.77 -3.82
CA TYR A 18 -3.26 10.77 -4.38
C TYR A 18 -4.74 11.15 -4.35
N PHE A 19 -5.07 12.36 -3.86
CA PHE A 19 -6.45 12.87 -3.67
C PHE A 19 -7.31 11.98 -2.77
N ILE A 20 -6.67 11.35 -1.79
CA ILE A 20 -7.30 10.55 -0.74
C ILE A 20 -7.34 11.44 0.49
N LYS A 21 -8.51 11.79 0.97
CA LYS A 21 -8.66 12.95 1.87
C LYS A 21 -8.51 12.62 3.35
N ASP A 22 -8.65 11.35 3.71
CA ASP A 22 -8.56 10.91 5.09
C ASP A 22 -7.72 9.64 5.20
N LEU A 23 -6.83 9.62 6.19
CA LEU A 23 -6.15 8.42 6.68
C LEU A 23 -6.69 8.09 8.07
N THR A 24 -7.30 6.92 8.20
CA THR A 24 -7.89 6.45 9.47
C THR A 24 -7.17 5.20 9.93
N ALA A 25 -6.52 5.27 11.10
CA ALA A 25 -5.95 4.10 11.73
C ALA A 25 -7.05 3.23 12.37
N VAL A 26 -7.04 1.93 12.12
CA VAL A 26 -7.96 0.95 12.71
C VAL A 26 -7.17 -0.11 13.49
N PRO A 27 -7.66 -0.60 14.65
CA PRO A 27 -6.92 -1.58 15.45
C PRO A 27 -6.62 -2.88 14.72
N ASP A 28 -7.61 -3.41 14.00
CA ASP A 28 -7.52 -4.64 13.22
C ASP A 28 -8.27 -4.44 11.90
N LEU A 29 -7.53 -4.45 10.78
CA LEU A 29 -8.10 -4.14 9.47
C LEU A 29 -9.01 -5.25 8.95
N THR A 30 -8.74 -6.51 9.34
CA THR A 30 -9.53 -7.68 8.91
C THR A 30 -10.92 -7.68 9.55
N SER A 31 -10.97 -7.40 10.85
CA SER A 31 -12.20 -7.29 11.63
C SER A 31 -13.00 -6.09 11.15
N TRP A 32 -12.35 -4.93 10.98
CA TRP A 32 -12.99 -3.74 10.42
C TRP A 32 -13.60 -4.00 9.03
N ALA A 33 -12.86 -4.67 8.13
CA ALA A 33 -13.36 -4.96 6.78
C ALA A 33 -14.59 -5.88 6.82
N ARG A 34 -14.59 -6.92 7.66
CA ARG A 34 -15.74 -7.81 7.86
C ARG A 34 -16.96 -7.06 8.40
N GLU A 35 -16.78 -6.18 9.37
CA GLU A 35 -17.86 -5.39 9.97
C GLU A 35 -18.47 -4.39 8.98
N ASN A 36 -17.67 -3.88 8.04
CA ASN A 36 -18.07 -2.87 7.07
C ASN A 36 -18.38 -3.45 5.67
N ASN A 37 -18.48 -4.77 5.55
CA ASN A 37 -18.71 -5.49 4.29
C ASN A 37 -17.74 -5.07 3.17
N GLN A 38 -16.47 -4.85 3.53
CA GLN A 38 -15.41 -4.52 2.60
C GLN A 38 -14.61 -5.78 2.28
N ASP A 39 -14.29 -5.97 1.00
CA ASP A 39 -13.37 -7.04 0.60
C ASP A 39 -11.92 -6.56 0.72
N LEU A 40 -11.05 -7.37 1.31
CA LEU A 40 -9.64 -7.05 1.41
C LEU A 40 -8.94 -7.45 0.11
N SER A 41 -8.27 -6.48 -0.50
CA SER A 41 -7.64 -6.64 -1.79
C SER A 41 -6.48 -7.65 -1.77
N GLU A 42 -5.78 -7.77 -0.64
CA GLU A 42 -4.83 -8.85 -0.33
C GLU A 42 -4.85 -9.16 1.18
N PRO A 43 -4.58 -10.42 1.59
CA PRO A 43 -4.66 -10.84 3.00
C PRO A 43 -3.71 -10.08 3.96
N TYR A 44 -2.64 -9.47 3.43
CA TYR A 44 -1.57 -8.86 4.23
C TYR A 44 -1.29 -7.41 3.90
N ASN A 45 -1.99 -6.81 2.93
CA ASN A 45 -1.86 -5.38 2.69
C ASN A 45 -2.39 -4.62 3.92
N PRO A 46 -1.59 -3.80 4.61
CA PRO A 46 -2.03 -3.13 5.84
C PRO A 46 -2.94 -1.92 5.58
N MET A 47 -3.40 -1.73 4.34
CA MET A 47 -4.15 -0.57 3.89
C MET A 47 -5.35 -0.98 3.04
N LYS A 48 -6.46 -0.25 3.19
CA LYS A 48 -7.67 -0.43 2.38
C LYS A 48 -8.21 0.94 1.97
N LEU A 49 -8.39 1.14 0.68
CA LEU A 49 -9.04 2.34 0.16
C LEU A 49 -10.54 2.12 0.10
N VAL A 50 -11.31 3.04 0.68
CA VAL A 50 -12.77 2.99 0.67
C VAL A 50 -13.39 4.29 0.20
N ALA A 51 -14.52 4.17 -0.49
CA ALA A 51 -15.38 5.28 -0.84
C ALA A 51 -16.55 5.31 0.15
N ASN A 52 -16.70 6.40 0.88
CA ASN A 52 -17.85 6.61 1.75
C ASN A 52 -18.96 7.32 0.97
N THR A 53 -20.22 6.98 1.22
CA THR A 53 -21.39 7.52 0.49
C THR A 53 -21.47 9.05 0.48
N ASP A 54 -20.93 9.69 1.52
CA ASP A 54 -20.94 11.14 1.70
C ASP A 54 -19.54 11.77 1.73
N ASN A 55 -18.47 10.95 1.65
CA ASN A 55 -17.10 11.40 1.88
C ASN A 55 -16.17 11.04 0.70
N PRO A 56 -15.16 11.89 0.43
CA PRO A 56 -14.06 11.55 -0.48
C PRO A 56 -13.32 10.30 -0.01
N LEU A 57 -12.56 9.69 -0.92
CA LEU A 57 -11.80 8.46 -0.69
C LEU A 57 -11.00 8.54 0.62
N SER A 58 -11.14 7.51 1.47
CA SER A 58 -10.44 7.39 2.74
C SER A 58 -9.57 6.13 2.74
N MET A 59 -8.34 6.24 3.23
CA MET A 59 -7.44 5.11 3.44
C MET A 59 -7.57 4.62 4.88
N MET A 60 -8.05 3.40 5.05
CA MET A 60 -8.01 2.70 6.34
C MET A 60 -6.65 2.02 6.48
N VAL A 61 -5.99 2.18 7.62
CA VAL A 61 -4.65 1.63 7.87
C VAL A 61 -4.61 0.86 9.17
N GLN A 62 -4.05 -0.34 9.17
CA GLN A 62 -3.87 -1.11 10.40
C GLN A 62 -2.91 -0.41 11.36
N GLN A 63 -3.33 -0.22 12.61
CA GLN A 63 -2.58 0.56 13.60
C GLN A 63 -1.28 -0.13 14.02
N GLN A 64 -1.31 -1.45 14.18
CA GLN A 64 -0.17 -2.27 14.58
C GLN A 64 0.07 -3.35 13.53
N ILE A 65 1.17 -3.25 12.81
CA ILE A 65 1.50 -4.17 11.71
C ILE A 65 2.61 -5.11 12.17
N LYS A 66 2.43 -6.42 11.96
CA LYS A 66 3.52 -7.36 12.17
C LYS A 66 4.53 -7.23 11.05
N ASP A 67 5.82 -7.23 11.37
CA ASP A 67 6.90 -7.13 10.37
C ASP A 67 6.75 -8.20 9.27
N GLU A 68 6.31 -9.40 9.65
CA GLU A 68 6.00 -10.52 8.77
C GLU A 68 4.95 -10.18 7.71
N GLN A 69 3.87 -9.47 8.07
CA GLN A 69 2.81 -9.10 7.12
C GLN A 69 3.35 -8.18 6.03
N LEU A 70 4.14 -7.19 6.41
CA LEU A 70 4.73 -6.25 5.46
C LEU A 70 5.80 -6.94 4.60
N ASN A 71 6.58 -7.85 5.17
CA ASN A 71 7.57 -8.64 4.44
C ASN A 71 6.91 -9.61 3.45
N ASP A 72 5.77 -10.20 3.78
CA ASP A 72 5.02 -11.08 2.88
C ASP A 72 4.48 -10.31 1.66
N VAL A 73 4.02 -9.08 1.85
CA VAL A 73 3.64 -8.19 0.73
C VAL A 73 4.83 -7.97 -0.21
N ILE A 74 6.00 -7.64 0.33
CA ILE A 74 7.20 -7.42 -0.48
C ILE A 74 7.68 -8.69 -1.15
N LYS A 75 7.66 -9.82 -0.45
CA LYS A 75 8.04 -11.12 -1.01
C LYS A 75 7.16 -11.49 -2.20
N ASN A 76 5.83 -11.29 -2.09
CA ASN A 76 4.92 -11.54 -3.20
C ASN A 76 5.20 -10.62 -4.38
N LEU A 77 5.48 -9.34 -4.12
CA LEU A 77 5.94 -8.39 -5.14
C LEU A 77 7.25 -8.87 -5.79
N SER A 78 8.27 -9.24 -5.03
CA SER A 78 9.57 -9.70 -5.56
C SER A 78 9.40 -10.93 -6.46
N ILE A 79 8.53 -11.87 -6.08
CA ILE A 79 8.22 -13.06 -6.90
C ILE A 79 7.57 -12.65 -8.23
N ARG A 80 6.55 -11.77 -8.20
CA ARG A 80 5.90 -11.28 -9.42
C ARG A 80 6.86 -10.46 -10.28
N TRP A 81 7.69 -9.63 -9.67
CA TRP A 81 8.67 -8.79 -10.36
C TRP A 81 9.74 -9.59 -11.07
N ALA A 82 10.25 -10.67 -10.46
CA ALA A 82 11.28 -11.51 -11.04
C ALA A 82 10.86 -12.17 -12.37
N VAL A 83 9.55 -12.27 -12.65
CA VAL A 83 9.04 -12.73 -13.96
C VAL A 83 9.24 -11.66 -15.04
N HIS A 84 9.21 -10.39 -14.67
CA HIS A 84 9.33 -9.25 -15.57
C HIS A 84 10.79 -8.76 -15.71
N ASP A 85 11.49 -8.65 -14.59
CA ASP A 85 12.84 -8.11 -14.49
C ASP A 85 13.63 -8.86 -13.42
N THR A 86 14.63 -9.62 -13.86
CA THR A 86 15.51 -10.42 -13.00
C THR A 86 16.72 -9.65 -12.48
N VAL A 87 16.94 -8.41 -12.96
CA VAL A 87 18.09 -7.57 -12.61
C VAL A 87 17.75 -6.68 -11.42
N THR A 88 16.53 -6.15 -11.35
CA THR A 88 16.11 -5.28 -10.24
C THR A 88 15.87 -6.08 -8.96
N ASP A 89 16.64 -5.77 -7.93
CA ASP A 89 16.47 -6.30 -6.58
C ASP A 89 15.41 -5.45 -5.83
N ILE A 90 14.16 -5.92 -5.87
CA ILE A 90 13.02 -5.26 -5.21
C ILE A 90 13.20 -5.22 -3.69
N ASP A 91 13.71 -6.28 -3.07
CA ASP A 91 13.96 -6.33 -1.64
C ASP A 91 14.95 -5.25 -1.21
N ARG A 92 15.99 -5.02 -2.02
CA ARG A 92 16.95 -3.93 -1.81
C ARG A 92 16.34 -2.55 -2.10
N LYS A 93 15.43 -2.44 -3.07
CA LYS A 93 14.75 -1.18 -3.41
C LYS A 93 13.75 -0.76 -2.31
N LEU A 94 13.07 -1.74 -1.70
CA LEU A 94 12.13 -1.57 -0.60
C LEU A 94 12.79 -1.92 0.76
N ASN A 95 13.95 -1.34 1.03
CA ASN A 95 14.82 -1.73 2.15
C ASN A 95 14.42 -1.21 3.54
N SER A 96 13.39 -0.37 3.65
CA SER A 96 12.96 0.22 4.93
C SER A 96 11.47 0.08 5.15
N ILE A 97 11.04 0.01 6.41
CA ILE A 97 9.62 -0.05 6.78
C ILE A 97 8.86 1.14 6.16
N LYS A 98 9.46 2.33 6.21
CA LYS A 98 8.91 3.54 5.60
C LYS A 98 8.63 3.35 4.10
N ILE A 99 9.61 2.89 3.33
CA ILE A 99 9.45 2.72 1.87
C ILE A 99 8.42 1.62 1.57
N LYS A 100 8.40 0.53 2.34
CA LYS A 100 7.40 -0.54 2.22
C LYS A 100 5.98 -0.03 2.47
N LEU A 101 5.78 0.79 3.50
CA LEU A 101 4.48 1.42 3.79
C LEU A 101 4.08 2.41 2.70
N ILE A 102 5.04 3.21 2.20
CA ILE A 102 4.79 4.11 1.05
C ILE A 102 4.38 3.30 -0.17
N PHE A 103 4.89 2.09 -0.39
CA PHE A 103 4.48 1.22 -1.51
C PHE A 103 3.04 0.70 -1.36
N CYS A 104 2.64 0.25 -0.16
CA CYS A 104 1.30 -0.29 0.09
C CYS A 104 0.17 0.70 -0.24
N TYR A 105 0.42 2.00 -0.06
CA TYR A 105 -0.57 3.05 -0.24
C TYR A 105 -1.02 3.25 -1.71
N PRO A 106 -0.13 3.59 -2.67
CA PRO A 106 -0.47 3.67 -4.09
C PRO A 106 -0.83 2.30 -4.67
N LYS A 107 -0.30 1.19 -4.13
CA LYS A 107 -0.71 -0.16 -4.55
C LYS A 107 -2.20 -0.40 -4.29
N GLU A 108 -2.70 -0.05 -3.12
CA GLU A 108 -4.12 -0.15 -2.82
C GLU A 108 -4.96 0.77 -3.71
N ARG A 109 -4.47 1.97 -4.01
CA ARG A 109 -5.14 2.86 -4.97
C ARG A 109 -5.18 2.25 -6.38
N ALA A 110 -4.07 1.71 -6.87
CA ALA A 110 -3.97 1.13 -8.22
C ALA A 110 -5.00 0.02 -8.44
N ARG A 111 -5.26 -0.80 -7.42
CA ARG A 111 -6.28 -1.87 -7.45
C ARG A 111 -7.69 -1.39 -7.69
N THR A 112 -7.99 -0.16 -7.29
CA THR A 112 -9.32 0.44 -7.48
C THR A 112 -9.50 1.12 -8.84
N MET A 113 -8.43 1.21 -9.65
CA MET A 113 -8.46 1.92 -10.94
C MET A 113 -9.02 1.02 -12.05
N LYS A 114 -10.06 1.48 -12.76
CA LYS A 114 -10.79 0.72 -13.82
C LYS A 114 -9.93 0.11 -14.95
N ASN A 115 -8.72 0.62 -15.19
CA ASN A 115 -7.88 0.20 -16.33
C ASN A 115 -6.70 -0.68 -15.92
N ILE A 116 -6.49 -0.89 -14.62
CA ILE A 116 -5.30 -1.55 -14.07
C ILE A 116 -5.68 -2.53 -12.96
N GLY A 117 -6.72 -2.23 -12.20
CA GLY A 117 -7.24 -3.08 -11.14
C GLY A 117 -7.54 -4.49 -11.64
N GLY A 118 -6.90 -5.47 -11.02
CA GLY A 118 -7.02 -6.89 -11.37
C GLY A 118 -5.86 -7.44 -12.21
N ASP A 119 -4.99 -6.57 -12.74
CA ASP A 119 -3.67 -6.96 -13.26
C ASP A 119 -2.61 -6.63 -12.21
N GLU A 120 -2.33 -7.60 -11.33
CA GLU A 120 -1.37 -7.40 -10.22
C GLU A 120 0.00 -6.94 -10.70
N GLN A 121 0.43 -7.41 -11.88
CA GLN A 121 1.73 -7.06 -12.46
C GLN A 121 1.74 -5.63 -13.01
N GLY A 122 0.69 -5.23 -13.75
CA GLY A 122 0.52 -3.86 -14.22
C GLY A 122 0.39 -2.84 -13.08
N GLU A 123 -0.30 -3.22 -12.00
CA GLU A 123 -0.37 -2.45 -10.77
C GLU A 123 1.00 -2.28 -10.12
N ASP A 124 1.75 -3.37 -9.95
CA ASP A 124 3.09 -3.34 -9.34
C ASP A 124 4.04 -2.44 -10.14
N GLN A 125 4.05 -2.60 -11.47
CA GLN A 125 4.90 -1.80 -12.35
C GLN A 125 4.61 -0.31 -12.22
N ARG A 126 3.34 0.07 -12.33
CA ARG A 126 2.93 1.47 -12.21
C ARG A 126 3.32 2.07 -10.88
N VAL A 127 3.14 1.35 -9.79
CA VAL A 127 3.48 1.84 -8.45
C VAL A 127 4.98 2.07 -8.32
N ILE A 128 5.81 1.15 -8.81
CA ILE A 128 7.27 1.29 -8.76
C ILE A 128 7.73 2.49 -9.60
N GLU A 129 7.22 2.66 -10.82
CA GLU A 129 7.53 3.80 -11.69
C GLU A 129 7.08 5.14 -11.07
N GLU A 130 5.88 5.17 -10.47
CA GLU A 130 5.36 6.35 -9.78
C GLU A 130 6.24 6.71 -8.58
N MET A 131 6.63 5.72 -7.77
CA MET A 131 7.52 5.93 -6.63
C MET A 131 8.92 6.41 -7.03
N GLU A 132 9.46 5.92 -8.14
CA GLU A 132 10.71 6.43 -8.72
C GLU A 132 10.58 7.90 -9.14
N SER A 133 9.50 8.22 -9.86
CA SER A 133 9.26 9.58 -10.36
C SER A 133 9.12 10.61 -9.23
N LEU A 134 8.51 10.19 -8.11
CA LEU A 134 8.34 11.00 -6.90
C LEU A 134 9.59 11.02 -6.01
N GLY A 135 10.62 10.23 -6.36
CA GLY A 135 11.91 10.22 -5.68
C GLY A 135 11.93 9.46 -4.36
N PHE A 136 10.96 8.58 -4.08
CA PHE A 136 10.88 7.85 -2.81
C PHE A 136 12.04 6.86 -2.58
N PHE A 137 12.80 6.51 -3.62
CA PHE A 137 13.97 5.65 -3.53
C PHE A 137 15.30 6.40 -3.40
N LYS A 138 15.29 7.74 -3.32
CA LYS A 138 16.50 8.58 -3.24
C LYS A 138 16.92 8.94 -1.81
N GLU A 139 16.40 8.22 -0.82
CA GLU A 139 16.74 8.44 0.60
C GLU A 139 18.05 7.80 1.03
#